data_AF-A0A955Q0Z7-F1
#
_entry.id   AF-A0A955Q0Z7-F1
#
_cell.length_a   1.000
_cell.length_b   1.000
_cell.length_c   1.000
_cell.angle_alpha   90.00
_cell.angle_beta   90.00
_cell.angle_gamma   90.00
#
_symmetry.space_group_name_H-M   'P 1'
#
loop_
_entity.id
_entity.type
_entity.pdbx_description
1 polymer ?
#
loop_
_entity_poly.entity_id
_entity_poly.type
_entity_poly.pdbx_seq_one_letter_code
_entity_poly.pdbx_strand_id
1 'polypeptide(L)'
;VIPVGPETPLVNVLKASAALLRNRKSLLIFPEGERSLNGQLLPFKKGLGVLACELHIPIIPVKIEGSFQVWPPDAKTPQRHPISLTFGEGRTFTPSMIETWRTKGEDPYVAATQLIREAVASL
;
A
#
# COMPACT_ATOMS: atom_id res chain seq x y z
N VAL A 1 -16.26 -3.04 -1.74
CA VAL A 1 -14.99 -3.66 -2.16
C VAL A 1 -14.96 -3.63 -3.69
N ILE A 2 -13.92 -3.07 -4.32
CA ILE A 2 -13.75 -3.18 -5.78
C ILE A 2 -13.01 -4.50 -6.04
N PRO A 3 -13.64 -5.50 -6.67
CA PRO A 3 -12.93 -6.71 -7.07
C PRO A 3 -11.98 -6.36 -8.20
N VAL A 4 -10.68 -6.52 -7.96
CA VAL A 4 -9.64 -6.35 -8.96
C VAL A 4 -9.10 -7.73 -9.28
N GLY A 5 -9.49 -8.28 -10.43
CA GLY A 5 -8.92 -9.52 -10.94
C GLY A 5 -7.54 -9.28 -11.55
N PRO A 6 -6.68 -10.31 -11.64
CA PRO A 6 -5.36 -10.21 -12.27
C PRO A 6 -5.42 -9.73 -13.73
N GLU A 7 -6.52 -10.03 -14.44
CA GLU A 7 -6.78 -9.58 -15.82
C GLU A 7 -7.19 -8.11 -15.94
N THR A 8 -7.49 -7.44 -14.82
CA THR A 8 -7.97 -6.06 -14.85
C THR A 8 -6.80 -5.13 -15.17
N PRO A 9 -6.85 -4.33 -16.25
CA PRO A 9 -5.78 -3.39 -16.56
C PRO A 9 -5.51 -2.44 -15.39
N LEU A 10 -4.25 -2.34 -14.96
CA LEU A 10 -3.86 -1.52 -13.81
C LEU A 10 -4.39 -0.08 -13.90
N VAL A 11 -4.39 0.51 -15.10
CA VAL A 11 -4.91 1.86 -15.33
C VAL A 11 -6.38 2.00 -14.91
N ASN A 12 -7.20 0.97 -15.10
CA ASN A 12 -8.62 1.01 -14.72
C ASN A 12 -8.78 0.96 -13.20
N VAL A 13 -7.95 0.15 -12.54
CA VAL A 13 -7.90 0.08 -11.07
C VAL A 13 -7.50 1.42 -10.48
N LEU A 14 -6.45 2.04 -11.02
CA LEU A 14 -5.98 3.36 -10.56
C LEU A 14 -7.04 4.44 -10.79
N LYS A 15 -7.72 4.44 -11.94
CA LYS A 15 -8.83 5.37 -12.23
C LYS A 15 -9.98 5.20 -11.25
N ALA A 16 -10.40 3.96 -10.97
CA ALA A 16 -11.47 3.67 -10.03
C ALA A 16 -11.09 4.09 -8.59
N SER A 17 -9.87 3.77 -8.16
CA SER A 17 -9.32 4.20 -6.87
C SER A 17 -9.29 5.72 -6.74
N ALA A 18 -8.80 6.43 -7.76
CA ALA A 18 -8.78 7.89 -7.79
C ALA A 18 -10.19 8.50 -7.71
N ALA A 19 -11.17 7.92 -8.41
CA ALA A 19 -12.56 8.38 -8.35
C ALA A 19 -13.16 8.23 -6.94
N LEU A 20 -12.90 7.12 -6.25
CA LEU A 20 -13.34 6.93 -4.86
C LEU A 20 -12.71 7.96 -3.92
N LEU A 21 -11.40 8.13 -4.01
CA LEU A 21 -10.63 9.03 -3.14
C LEU A 21 -11.07 10.50 -3.33
N ARG A 22 -11.30 10.93 -4.58
CA ARG A 22 -11.84 12.26 -4.88
C ARG A 22 -13.25 12.48 -4.32
N ASN A 23 -14.04 11.42 -4.20
CA ASN A 23 -15.36 11.45 -3.57
C ASN A 23 -15.31 11.32 -2.03
N ARG A 24 -14.16 11.68 -1.41
CA ARG A 24 -13.94 11.63 0.05
C ARG A 24 -14.23 10.27 0.67
N LYS A 25 -14.00 9.18 -0.07
CA LYS A 25 -14.04 7.82 0.45
C LYS A 25 -12.64 7.39 0.87
N SER A 26 -12.56 6.52 1.86
CA SER A 26 -11.31 5.87 2.26
C SER A 26 -11.04 4.64 1.38
N LEU A 27 -9.77 4.37 1.12
CA LEU A 27 -9.32 3.23 0.35
C LEU A 27 -8.29 2.44 1.15
N LEU A 28 -8.55 1.15 1.37
CA LEU A 28 -7.60 0.19 1.92
C LEU A 28 -6.90 -0.52 0.75
N ILE A 29 -5.57 -0.56 0.78
CA ILE A 29 -4.74 -1.20 -0.25
C ILE A 29 -3.76 -2.15 0.42
N PHE A 30 -3.61 -3.35 -0.13
CA PHE A 30 -2.48 -4.25 0.15
C PHE A 30 -1.48 -4.12 -1.01
N PRO A 31 -0.45 -3.25 -0.88
CA PRO A 31 0.39 -2.88 -2.02
C PRO A 31 1.33 -4.00 -2.49
N GLU A 32 1.53 -5.04 -1.69
CA GLU A 32 2.21 -6.29 -2.05
C GLU A 32 1.43 -7.05 -3.15
N GLY A 33 0.09 -6.97 -3.10
CA GLY A 33 -0.81 -7.59 -4.06
C GLY A 33 -0.95 -9.11 -3.95
N GLU A 34 -0.30 -9.74 -2.98
CA GLU A 34 -0.43 -11.14 -2.63
C GLU A 34 -0.18 -11.34 -1.13
N ARG A 35 -0.53 -12.52 -0.60
CA ARG A 35 -0.23 -12.88 0.80
C ARG A 35 1.21 -13.40 0.87
N SER A 36 1.95 -12.97 1.89
CA SER A 36 3.30 -13.48 2.15
C SER A 36 3.29 -14.98 2.42
N LEU A 37 4.25 -15.70 1.81
CA LEU A 37 4.43 -17.14 2.00
C LEU A 37 5.27 -17.49 3.24
N ASN A 38 5.98 -16.52 3.80
CA ASN A 38 6.87 -16.70 4.95
C ASN A 38 6.65 -15.67 6.07
N GLY A 39 5.59 -14.85 5.96
CA GLY A 39 5.26 -13.81 6.93
C GLY A 39 6.11 -12.54 6.83
N GLN A 40 7.04 -12.45 5.87
CA GLN A 40 7.82 -11.23 5.63
C GLN A 40 7.06 -10.26 4.72
N LEU A 41 7.29 -8.96 4.95
CA LEU A 41 6.75 -7.88 4.14
C LEU A 41 7.32 -7.95 2.71
N LEU A 42 6.47 -8.13 1.71
CA LEU A 42 6.88 -8.19 0.30
C LEU A 42 7.13 -6.78 -0.27
N PRO A 43 7.78 -6.69 -1.44
CA PRO A 43 7.92 -5.42 -2.15
C PRO A 43 6.56 -4.81 -2.50
N PHE A 44 6.44 -3.49 -2.34
CA PHE A 44 5.23 -2.76 -2.69
C PHE A 44 5.20 -2.44 -4.19
N LYS A 45 4.04 -2.60 -4.81
CA LYS A 45 3.83 -2.27 -6.22
C LYS A 45 3.74 -0.76 -6.41
N LYS A 46 4.39 -0.25 -7.48
CA LYS A 46 4.47 1.17 -7.86
C LYS A 46 3.13 1.91 -7.96
N GLY A 47 2.02 1.18 -8.21
CA GLY A 47 0.68 1.76 -8.29
C GLY A 47 0.26 2.54 -7.04
N LEU A 48 0.76 2.16 -5.87
CA LEU A 48 0.56 2.92 -4.63
C LEU A 48 1.20 4.31 -4.73
N GLY A 49 2.47 4.39 -5.14
CA GLY A 49 3.17 5.66 -5.32
C GLY A 49 2.54 6.56 -6.37
N VAL A 50 1.95 5.99 -7.42
CA VAL A 50 1.16 6.76 -8.40
C VAL A 50 -0.03 7.43 -7.72
N LEU A 51 -0.84 6.69 -6.96
CA LEU A 51 -1.98 7.30 -6.23
C LEU A 51 -1.51 8.35 -5.22
N ALA A 52 -0.42 8.07 -4.50
CA ALA A 52 0.15 8.95 -3.49
C ALA A 52 0.57 10.31 -4.07
N CYS A 53 1.33 10.27 -5.17
CA CYS A 53 1.87 11.47 -5.81
C CYS A 53 0.82 12.23 -6.61
N GLU A 54 -0.11 11.55 -7.29
CA GLU A 54 -1.10 12.24 -8.14
C GLU A 54 -2.25 12.86 -7.34
N LEU A 55 -2.64 12.23 -6.23
CA LEU A 55 -3.83 12.66 -5.48
C LEU A 55 -3.50 13.53 -4.27
N HIS A 56 -2.23 13.59 -3.84
CA HIS A 56 -1.78 14.44 -2.73
C HIS A 56 -2.62 14.27 -1.45
N ILE A 57 -3.07 13.03 -1.20
CA ILE A 57 -3.91 12.67 -0.06
C ILE A 57 -3.07 12.06 1.07
N PRO A 58 -3.54 12.12 2.33
CA PRO A 58 -2.88 11.43 3.43
C PRO A 58 -2.95 9.91 3.27
N ILE A 59 -1.81 9.26 3.39
CA ILE A 59 -1.66 7.81 3.45
C ILE A 59 -1.28 7.44 4.87
N ILE A 60 -2.06 6.54 5.48
CA ILE A 60 -1.80 6.02 6.81
C ILE A 60 -1.14 4.64 6.66
N PRO A 61 0.15 4.48 7.01
CA PRO A 61 0.80 3.17 7.05
C PRO A 61 0.14 2.30 8.11
N VAL A 62 -0.13 1.02 7.80
CA VAL A 62 -0.69 0.06 8.76
C VAL A 62 0.12 -1.22 8.70
N LYS A 63 0.60 -1.68 9.85
CA LYS A 63 1.27 -2.99 9.99
C LYS A 63 0.31 -3.97 10.65
N ILE A 64 0.25 -5.19 10.10
CA ILE A 64 -0.55 -6.29 10.64
C ILE A 64 0.42 -7.40 11.03
N GLU A 65 0.42 -7.80 12.29
CA GLU A 65 1.25 -8.89 12.81
C GLU A 65 0.37 -10.01 13.37
N GLY A 66 0.89 -11.23 13.38
CA GLY A 66 0.16 -12.41 13.86
C GLY A 66 -0.79 -13.05 12.84
N SER A 67 -1.13 -12.34 11.75
CA SER A 67 -2.05 -12.84 10.72
C SER A 67 -1.51 -14.08 9.99
N PHE A 68 -0.19 -14.11 9.70
CA PHE A 68 0.46 -15.28 9.11
C PHE A 68 0.42 -16.50 10.03
N GLN A 69 0.60 -16.31 11.35
CA GLN A 69 0.51 -17.38 12.34
C GLN A 69 -0.91 -17.90 12.53
N VAL A 70 -1.93 -17.03 12.38
CA VAL A 70 -3.34 -17.43 12.45
C VAL A 70 -3.70 -18.31 11.25
N TRP A 71 -3.38 -17.88 10.03
CA TRP A 71 -3.79 -18.62 8.83
C TRP A 71 -2.83 -18.41 7.65
N PRO A 72 -1.72 -19.15 7.60
CA PRO A 72 -0.78 -19.05 6.49
C PRO A 72 -1.39 -19.59 5.19
N PRO A 73 -0.86 -19.22 4.01
CA PRO A 73 -1.49 -19.52 2.71
C PRO A 73 -1.76 -21.01 2.43
N ASP A 74 -0.95 -21.90 3.00
CA ASP A 74 -0.98 -23.36 2.85
C ASP A 74 -1.81 -24.09 3.93
N ALA A 75 -2.24 -23.38 4.98
CA ALA A 75 -3.03 -23.98 6.05
C ALA A 75 -4.50 -24.17 5.66
N LYS A 76 -5.03 -25.36 5.96
CA LYS A 76 -6.44 -25.70 5.70
C LYS A 76 -7.41 -25.01 6.63
N THR A 77 -7.02 -24.77 7.88
CA THR A 77 -7.86 -24.12 8.90
C THR A 77 -7.03 -23.14 9.73
N PRO A 78 -7.65 -22.03 10.20
CA PRO A 78 -6.97 -21.08 11.07
C PRO A 78 -6.73 -21.65 12.47
N GLN A 79 -5.70 -21.15 13.15
CA GLN A 79 -5.42 -21.43 14.56
C GLN A 79 -5.51 -20.16 15.41
N ARG A 80 -5.65 -20.34 16.73
CA ARG A 80 -5.67 -19.21 17.66
C ARG A 80 -4.26 -18.63 17.83
N HIS A 81 -4.09 -17.38 17.44
CA HIS A 81 -2.89 -16.60 17.69
C HIS A 81 -3.30 -15.12 17.80
N PRO A 82 -2.66 -14.31 18.67
CA PRO A 82 -2.92 -12.88 18.74
C PRO A 82 -2.68 -12.19 17.38
N ILE A 83 -3.51 -11.20 17.06
CA ILE A 83 -3.32 -10.29 15.92
C ILE A 83 -3.22 -8.87 16.46
N SER A 84 -2.21 -8.13 16.02
CA SER A 84 -2.04 -6.71 16.31
C SER A 84 -2.12 -5.90 15.02
N LEU A 85 -2.70 -4.69 15.13
CA LEU A 85 -2.66 -3.68 14.08
C LEU A 85 -2.01 -2.42 14.65
N THR A 86 -0.95 -1.96 14.00
CA THR A 86 -0.26 -0.71 14.36
C THR A 86 -0.48 0.30 13.24
N PHE A 87 -0.99 1.48 13.59
CA PHE A 87 -1.21 2.58 12.66
C PHE A 87 -0.08 3.60 12.80
N GLY A 88 0.58 3.91 11.69
CA GLY A 88 1.63 4.92 11.62
C GLY A 88 1.09 6.33 11.39
N GLU A 89 2.00 7.30 11.40
CA GLU A 89 1.68 8.68 11.09
C GLU A 89 1.27 8.86 9.62
N GLY A 90 0.29 9.73 9.39
CA GLY A 90 -0.19 10.05 8.05
C GLY A 90 0.85 10.81 7.24
N ARG A 91 1.11 10.34 6.02
CA ARG A 91 2.07 10.96 5.09
C ARG A 91 1.35 11.48 3.87
N THR A 92 1.62 12.73 3.52
CA THR A 92 1.17 13.34 2.28
C THR A 92 2.38 13.75 1.47
N PHE A 93 2.37 13.43 0.18
CA PHE A 93 3.44 13.78 -0.74
C PHE A 93 3.04 15.07 -1.45
N THR A 94 3.80 16.15 -1.24
CA THR A 94 3.50 17.45 -1.83
C THR A 94 4.11 17.58 -3.23
N PRO A 95 3.60 18.48 -4.08
CA PRO A 95 4.19 18.73 -5.40
C PRO A 95 5.68 19.12 -5.33
N SER A 96 6.09 19.86 -4.30
CA SER A 96 7.48 20.28 -4.11
C SER A 96 8.42 19.11 -3.78
N MET A 97 7.98 18.14 -2.98
CA MET A 97 8.73 16.91 -2.71
C MET A 97 8.89 16.09 -3.99
N ILE A 98 7.80 15.94 -4.74
CA ILE A 98 7.79 15.21 -6.01
C ILE A 98 8.76 15.84 -7.00
N GLU A 99 8.75 17.17 -7.11
CA GLU A 99 9.66 17.88 -8.00
C GLU A 99 11.12 17.70 -7.59
N THR A 100 11.41 17.73 -6.28
CA THR A 100 12.76 17.47 -5.75
C THR A 100 13.31 16.11 -6.19
N TRP A 101 12.48 15.05 -6.19
CA TRP A 101 12.90 13.74 -6.69
C TRP A 101 13.18 13.77 -8.19
N ARG A 102 12.33 14.45 -8.97
CA ARG A 102 12.55 14.60 -10.42
C ARG A 102 13.85 15.32 -10.73
N THR A 103 14.18 16.40 -10.01
CA THR A 103 15.43 17.16 -10.22
C THR A 103 16.67 16.32 -9.90
N LYS A 104 16.55 15.34 -8.99
CA LYS A 104 17.60 14.37 -8.67
C LYS A 104 17.70 13.21 -9.67
N GLY A 105 16.80 13.13 -10.66
CA GLY A 105 16.74 12.02 -11.61
C GLY A 105 16.09 10.75 -11.05
N GLU A 106 15.37 10.85 -9.94
CA GLU A 106 14.66 9.72 -9.32
C GLU A 106 13.23 9.60 -9.87
N ASP A 107 12.70 8.37 -9.93
CA ASP A 107 11.27 8.15 -10.23
C ASP A 107 10.45 8.45 -8.96
N PRO A 108 9.64 9.52 -8.93
CA PRO A 108 8.94 9.95 -7.72
C PRO A 108 7.93 8.91 -7.23
N TYR A 109 7.36 8.10 -8.12
CA TYR A 109 6.40 7.07 -7.72
C TYR A 109 7.10 5.89 -7.05
N VAL A 110 8.32 5.55 -7.50
CA VAL A 110 9.15 4.52 -6.84
C VAL A 110 9.62 5.03 -5.48
N ALA A 111 10.11 6.28 -5.42
CA ALA A 111 10.55 6.90 -4.17
C ALA A 111 9.42 6.97 -3.13
N ALA A 112 8.23 7.43 -3.51
CA ALA A 112 7.07 7.44 -2.63
C ALA A 112 6.66 6.04 -2.18
N THR A 113 6.65 5.06 -3.10
CA THR A 113 6.32 3.65 -2.77
C THR A 113 7.28 3.09 -1.72
N GLN A 114 8.58 3.33 -1.89
CA GLN A 114 9.60 2.85 -0.97
C GLN A 114 9.47 3.51 0.41
N LEU A 115 9.26 4.82 0.47
CA LEU A 115 9.06 5.53 1.74
C LEU A 115 7.83 5.03 2.50
N ILE A 116 6.74 4.73 1.80
CA ILE A 116 5.54 4.15 2.44
C ILE A 116 5.85 2.75 2.97
N ARG A 117 6.57 1.93 2.20
CA ARG A 117 6.98 0.59 2.63
C ARG A 117 7.88 0.63 3.86
N GLU A 118 8.86 1.52 3.89
CA GLU A 118 9.74 1.74 5.04
C GLU A 118 8.96 2.20 6.26
N ALA A 119 7.99 3.11 6.08
CA ALA A 119 7.11 3.54 7.16
C ALA A 119 6.25 2.40 7.73
N VAL A 120 5.82 1.44 6.91
CA VAL A 120 5.15 0.21 7.41
C VAL A 120 6.13 -0.71 8.13
N ALA A 121 7.33 -0.89 7.58
CA ALA A 121 8.36 -1.77 8.14
C ALA A 121 8.90 -1.28 9.50
N SER A 122 8.84 0.02 9.77
CA SER A 122 9.28 0.62 11.04
C SER A 122 8.25 0.60 12.16
N LEU A 123 7.00 0.21 11.88
CA LEU A 123 5.96 0.02 12.90
C LEU A 123 6.17 -1.27 13.68
#